data_AF-A0AAD6Y9T2-F1
#
_entry.id   AF-A0AAD6Y9T2-F1
#
_cell.length_a   1.000
_cell.length_b   1.000
_cell.length_c   1.000
_cell.angle_alpha   90.00
_cell.angle_beta   90.00
_cell.angle_gamma   90.00
#
_symmetry.space_group_name_H-M   'P 1'
#
loop_
_entity.id
_entity.type
_entity.pdbx_description
1 polymer ?
#
loop_
_entity_poly.entity_id
_entity_poly.type
_entity_poly.pdbx_seq_one_letter_code
_entity_poly.pdbx_strand_id
1 'polypeptide(L)'
;LAIWQQNLDKGLDNQQILLQSMGRDRYHFAALQEPYMDQNRKTRANAWWTAVYPSGHDASEERSRAVMLVNRSLSTNAWSQIHIPCPDVVGVELRGDFGALRVINIYNDGGHDESL
;
A
#
# COMPACT_ATOMS: atom_id res chain seq x y z
N LEU A 1 -5.18 -4.60 15.68
CA LEU A 1 -4.69 -4.24 14.33
C LEU A 1 -4.45 -5.51 13.53
N ALA A 2 -4.81 -5.53 12.25
CA ALA A 2 -4.58 -6.66 11.36
C ALA A 2 -4.08 -6.14 9.99
N ILE A 3 -3.03 -6.74 9.47
CA ILE A 3 -2.33 -6.33 8.25
C ILE A 3 -2.27 -7.54 7.31
N TRP A 4 -2.63 -7.33 6.04
CA TRP A 4 -2.39 -8.31 4.98
C TRP A 4 -1.19 -7.85 4.14
N GLN A 5 -0.35 -8.78 3.69
CA GLN A 5 0.73 -8.50 2.76
C GLN A 5 0.69 -9.50 1.60
N GLN A 6 0.81 -9.00 0.37
CA GLN A 6 0.84 -9.86 -0.82
C GLN A 6 1.54 -9.20 -2.01
N ASN A 7 2.36 -9.98 -2.72
CA ASN A 7 2.79 -9.68 -4.08
C ASN A 7 1.69 -10.14 -5.07
N LEU A 8 1.29 -9.25 -5.99
CA LEU A 8 0.21 -9.45 -6.95
C LEU A 8 0.67 -9.72 -8.38
N ASP A 9 1.99 -9.72 -8.63
CA ASP A 9 2.61 -9.98 -9.93
C ASP A 9 1.96 -9.18 -11.08
N LYS A 10 1.61 -7.92 -10.80
CA LYS A 10 1.03 -6.95 -11.74
C LYS A 10 -0.33 -7.37 -12.32
N GLY A 11 -0.94 -8.45 -11.83
CA GLY A 11 -2.16 -9.05 -12.37
C GLY A 11 -3.43 -8.34 -11.92
N LEU A 12 -4.30 -7.98 -12.87
CA LEU A 12 -5.61 -7.40 -12.58
C LEU A 12 -6.50 -8.38 -11.81
N ASP A 13 -6.51 -9.65 -12.23
CA ASP A 13 -7.33 -10.69 -11.60
C ASP A 13 -6.88 -10.94 -10.16
N ASN A 14 -5.57 -11.00 -9.92
CA ASN A 14 -5.00 -11.10 -8.57
C ASN A 14 -5.44 -9.94 -7.67
N GLN A 15 -5.41 -8.71 -8.20
CA GLN A 15 -5.86 -7.51 -7.49
C GLN A 15 -7.37 -7.59 -7.14
N GLN A 16 -8.20 -8.03 -8.09
CA GLN A 16 -9.65 -8.14 -7.86
C GLN A 16 -10.00 -9.24 -6.85
N ILE A 17 -9.38 -10.41 -6.98
CA ILE A 17 -9.56 -11.53 -6.05
C ILE A 17 -9.15 -11.11 -4.64
N LEU A 18 -8.01 -10.43 -4.49
CA LEU A 18 -7.58 -9.90 -3.20
C LEU A 18 -8.60 -8.94 -2.59
N LEU A 19 -9.08 -7.96 -3.36
CA LEU A 19 -10.06 -6.99 -2.87
C LEU A 19 -11.37 -7.64 -2.40
N GLN A 20 -11.78 -8.73 -3.06
CA GLN A 20 -12.94 -9.52 -2.65
C GLN A 20 -12.66 -10.34 -1.38
N SER A 21 -11.49 -10.99 -1.30
CA SER A 21 -11.15 -11.89 -0.19
C SER A 21 -10.86 -11.17 1.13
N MET A 22 -10.43 -9.91 1.08
CA MET A 22 -10.16 -9.12 2.28
C MET A 22 -11.42 -8.76 3.07
N GLY A 23 -12.59 -8.69 2.41
CA GLY A 23 -13.82 -8.21 3.03
C GLY A 23 -13.72 -6.76 3.52
N ARG A 24 -14.74 -6.31 4.26
CA ARG A 24 -14.83 -4.92 4.73
C ARG A 24 -14.02 -4.65 5.99
N ASP A 25 -14.11 -5.50 7.01
CA ASP A 25 -13.67 -5.15 8.38
C ASP A 25 -12.58 -6.08 8.95
N ARG A 26 -12.02 -6.99 8.14
CA ARG A 26 -11.04 -7.99 8.60
C ARG A 26 -9.63 -7.43 8.76
N TYR A 27 -9.25 -6.48 7.90
CA TYR A 27 -7.90 -5.93 7.83
C TYR A 27 -7.94 -4.40 7.85
N HIS A 28 -6.93 -3.80 8.47
CA HIS A 28 -6.79 -2.35 8.59
C HIS A 28 -5.86 -1.80 7.51
N PHE A 29 -4.83 -2.59 7.15
CA PHE A 29 -3.88 -2.28 6.10
C PHE A 29 -3.70 -3.48 5.17
N ALA A 30 -3.47 -3.20 3.89
CA ALA A 30 -2.98 -4.17 2.91
C ALA A 30 -1.70 -3.63 2.25
N ALA A 31 -0.58 -4.29 2.49
CA ALA A 31 0.71 -3.99 1.89
C ALA A 31 0.85 -4.78 0.57
N LEU A 32 0.77 -4.07 -0.55
CA LEU A 32 0.80 -4.65 -1.88
C LEU A 32 2.19 -4.50 -2.49
N GLN A 33 2.73 -5.59 -3.01
CA GLN A 33 3.88 -5.58 -3.92
C GLN A 33 3.43 -5.87 -5.34
N GLU A 34 4.06 -5.20 -6.30
CA GLU A 34 3.77 -5.27 -7.73
C GLU A 34 2.27 -5.23 -8.06
N PRO A 35 1.52 -4.22 -7.58
CA PRO A 35 0.10 -4.13 -7.87
C PRO A 35 -0.16 -3.93 -9.37
N TYR A 36 -1.35 -4.35 -9.80
CA TYR A 36 -1.89 -3.90 -11.08
C TYR A 36 -2.03 -2.36 -11.07
N MET A 37 -1.60 -1.72 -12.16
CA MET A 37 -1.76 -0.29 -12.40
C MET A 37 -2.47 -0.10 -13.74
N ASP A 38 -3.45 0.79 -13.80
CA ASP A 38 -4.11 1.15 -15.04
C ASP A 38 -3.32 2.20 -15.84
N GLN A 39 -3.89 2.67 -16.96
CA GLN A 39 -3.28 3.68 -17.83
C GLN A 39 -3.03 5.03 -17.12
N ASN A 40 -3.75 5.32 -16.03
CA ASN A 40 -3.57 6.50 -15.20
C ASN A 40 -2.59 6.27 -14.04
N ARG A 41 -1.89 5.13 -14.05
CA ARG A 41 -0.95 4.69 -13.00
C ARG A 41 -1.62 4.52 -11.64
N LYS A 42 -2.92 4.28 -11.62
CA LYS A 42 -3.67 4.00 -10.38
C LYS A 42 -3.94 2.50 -10.26
N THR A 43 -3.76 1.98 -9.05
CA THR A 43 -4.19 0.63 -8.71
C THR A 43 -5.69 0.58 -8.49
N ARG A 44 -6.26 -0.63 -8.52
CA ARG A 44 -7.67 -0.84 -8.18
C ARG A 44 -7.82 -0.88 -6.66
N ALA A 45 -8.73 -0.06 -6.16
CA ALA A 45 -9.24 -0.11 -4.79
C ALA A 45 -10.77 -0.02 -4.84
N ASN A 46 -11.45 -0.77 -3.99
CA ASN A 46 -12.91 -0.66 -3.85
C ASN A 46 -13.26 0.43 -2.82
N ALA A 47 -14.56 0.64 -2.57
CA ALA A 47 -15.05 1.70 -1.68
C ALA A 47 -14.58 1.61 -0.22
N TRP A 48 -14.02 0.48 0.22
CA TRP A 48 -13.52 0.27 1.58
C TRP A 48 -12.05 0.64 1.76
N TRP A 49 -11.33 0.87 0.66
CA TRP A 49 -9.89 1.06 0.69
C TRP A 49 -9.51 2.42 0.13
N THR A 50 -8.55 3.06 0.77
CA THR A 50 -7.84 4.24 0.26
C THR A 50 -6.44 3.80 -0.14
N ALA A 51 -6.09 3.97 -1.40
CA ALA A 51 -4.76 3.66 -1.90
C ALA A 51 -3.77 4.78 -1.53
N VAL A 52 -2.67 4.40 -0.90
CA VAL A 52 -1.53 5.25 -0.57
C VAL A 52 -0.36 4.80 -1.44
N TYR A 53 0.10 5.70 -2.30
CA TYR A 53 1.22 5.48 -3.19
C TYR A 53 2.52 5.98 -2.55
N PRO A 54 3.69 5.53 -3.02
CA PRO A 54 4.97 6.12 -2.64
C PRO A 54 5.02 7.63 -2.82
N SER A 55 5.85 8.30 -2.03
CA SER A 55 5.99 9.75 -2.17
C SER A 55 6.62 10.10 -3.52
N GLY A 56 6.04 11.07 -4.23
CA GLY A 56 6.50 11.44 -5.58
C GLY A 56 5.93 10.57 -6.70
N HIS A 57 5.00 9.64 -6.42
CA HIS A 57 4.35 8.80 -7.42
C HIS A 57 3.81 9.58 -8.64
N ASP A 58 3.13 10.69 -8.41
CA ASP A 58 2.56 11.48 -9.52
C ASP A 58 3.63 12.28 -10.30
N ALA A 59 4.78 12.57 -9.65
CA ALA A 59 5.86 13.38 -10.21
C ALA A 59 6.95 12.57 -10.95
N SER A 60 7.09 11.28 -10.65
CA SER A 60 8.02 10.38 -11.32
C SER A 60 7.30 9.59 -12.41
N GLU A 61 7.97 9.27 -13.52
CA GLU A 61 7.45 8.30 -14.51
C GLU A 61 7.66 6.85 -14.08
N GLU A 62 8.49 6.62 -13.05
CA GLU A 62 8.77 5.29 -12.53
C GLU A 62 7.51 4.64 -11.97
N ARG A 63 7.32 3.37 -12.32
CA ARG A 63 6.19 2.60 -11.82
C ARG A 63 6.41 2.25 -10.35
N SER A 64 5.48 2.68 -9.49
CA SER A 64 5.47 2.25 -8.09
C SER A 64 5.31 0.73 -7.98
N ARG A 65 6.26 0.08 -7.28
CA ARG A 65 6.24 -1.37 -7.04
C ARG A 65 5.70 -1.73 -5.66
N ALA A 66 5.58 -0.75 -4.76
CA ALA A 66 4.89 -0.89 -3.49
C ALA A 66 3.69 0.08 -3.41
N VAL A 67 2.55 -0.40 -2.91
CA VAL A 67 1.37 0.42 -2.58
C VAL A 67 0.81 -0.07 -1.24
N MET A 68 0.22 0.82 -0.46
CA MET A 68 -0.52 0.44 0.74
C MET A 68 -1.99 0.80 0.59
N LEU A 69 -2.88 -0.14 0.87
CA LEU A 69 -4.30 0.12 1.02
C LEU A 69 -4.58 0.35 2.51
N VAL A 70 -5.18 1.49 2.85
CA VAL A 70 -5.66 1.79 4.20
C VAL A 70 -7.17 1.62 4.23
N ASN A 71 -7.67 0.85 5.18
CA ASN A 71 -9.10 0.63 5.31
C ASN A 71 -9.80 1.93 5.75
N ARG A 72 -10.89 2.29 5.10
CA ARG A 72 -11.69 3.48 5.41
C ARG A 72 -12.48 3.37 6.71
N SER A 73 -12.52 2.20 7.35
CA SER A 73 -13.00 2.05 8.73
C SER A 73 -12.07 2.75 9.74
N LEU A 74 -10.80 2.97 9.39
CA LEU A 74 -9.91 3.84 10.15
C LEU A 74 -10.28 5.30 9.91
N SER A 75 -10.43 6.05 11.01
CA SER A 75 -10.57 7.51 10.95
C SER A 75 -9.41 8.11 10.16
N THR A 76 -9.71 9.01 9.23
CA THR A 76 -8.69 9.73 8.43
C THR A 76 -7.77 10.58 9.29
N ASN A 77 -8.19 10.94 10.51
CA ASN A 77 -7.37 11.68 11.48
C ASN A 77 -6.48 10.76 12.32
N ALA A 78 -6.69 9.45 12.26
CA ALA A 78 -5.91 8.48 13.03
C ALA A 78 -4.61 8.07 12.31
N TRP A 79 -4.47 8.35 11.01
CA TRP A 79 -3.28 7.97 10.25
C TRP A 79 -2.81 9.05 9.27
N SER A 80 -1.53 9.01 8.93
CA SER A 80 -0.93 9.85 7.90
C SER A 80 0.10 9.07 7.08
N GLN A 81 0.38 9.53 5.86
CA GLN A 81 1.49 9.01 5.07
C GLN A 81 2.82 9.53 5.63
N ILE A 82 3.84 8.67 5.65
CA ILE A 82 5.23 9.06 5.90
C ILE A 82 5.89 9.36 4.56
N HIS A 83 6.53 10.54 4.46
CA HIS A 83 7.22 10.94 3.24
C HIS A 83 8.53 10.17 3.08
N ILE A 84 8.61 9.31 2.07
CA ILE A 84 9.80 8.52 1.70
C ILE A 84 9.94 8.56 0.18
N PRO A 85 10.92 9.28 -0.38
CA PRO A 85 11.05 9.51 -1.82
C PRO A 85 11.69 8.30 -2.54
N CYS A 86 11.02 7.15 -2.48
CA CYS A 86 11.45 5.92 -3.14
C CYS A 86 10.21 5.21 -3.72
N PRO A 87 10.18 4.86 -5.02
CA PRO A 87 9.03 4.21 -5.67
C PRO A 87 8.70 2.81 -5.13
N ASP A 88 9.60 2.25 -4.33
CA ASP A 88 9.51 0.90 -3.76
C ASP A 88 9.13 0.91 -2.29
N VAL A 89 8.98 2.10 -1.71
CA VAL A 89 8.70 2.25 -0.28
C VAL A 89 7.47 3.13 -0.09
N VAL A 90 6.54 2.61 0.70
CA VAL A 90 5.39 3.39 1.18
C VAL A 90 5.26 3.22 2.68
N GLY A 91 5.20 4.33 3.39
CA GLY A 91 5.05 4.37 4.84
C GLY A 91 3.75 5.03 5.27
N VAL A 92 3.11 4.48 6.30
CA VAL A 92 2.01 5.12 7.02
C VAL A 92 2.28 5.11 8.52
N GLU A 93 1.87 6.17 9.21
CA GLU A 93 1.90 6.26 10.66
C GLU A 93 0.46 6.29 11.19
N LEU A 94 0.15 5.42 12.13
CA LEU A 94 -1.10 5.38 12.87
C LEU A 94 -0.84 5.93 14.29
N ARG A 95 -1.72 6.81 14.77
CA ARG A 95 -1.65 7.41 16.11
C ARG A 95 -2.93 7.10 16.90
N GLY A 96 -2.76 6.76 18.17
CA GLY A 96 -3.85 6.57 19.12
C GLY A 96 -3.33 6.50 20.55
N ASP A 97 -4.17 6.05 21.48
CA ASP A 97 -3.81 5.95 22.91
C ASP A 97 -2.67 4.94 23.16
N PHE A 98 -2.41 4.06 22.20
CA PHE A 98 -1.28 3.14 22.18
C PHE A 98 0.04 3.79 21.71
N GLY A 99 0.05 5.10 21.45
CA GLY A 99 1.18 5.83 20.89
C GLY A 99 1.18 5.86 19.37
N ALA A 100 2.38 5.81 18.77
CA ALA A 100 2.55 5.83 17.32
C ALA A 100 3.01 4.47 16.80
N LEU A 101 2.37 3.99 15.74
CA LEU A 101 2.77 2.79 15.00
C LEU A 101 3.08 3.18 13.56
N ARG A 102 4.28 2.84 13.08
CA ARG A 102 4.68 3.04 11.70
C ARG A 102 4.66 1.72 10.96
N VAL A 103 3.99 1.67 9.81
CA VAL A 103 3.99 0.51 8.92
C VAL A 103 4.66 0.94 7.62
N ILE A 104 5.77 0.28 7.30
CA ILE A 104 6.55 0.53 6.09
C ILE A 104 6.43 -0.71 5.20
N ASN A 105 5.87 -0.54 4.01
CA ASN A 105 5.86 -1.56 2.97
C ASN A 105 7.02 -1.29 2.01
N ILE A 106 7.90 -2.28 1.86
CA ILE A 106 9.11 -2.22 1.03
C ILE A 106 9.00 -3.32 -0.01
N TYR A 107 9.13 -2.95 -1.28
CA TYR A 107 9.41 -3.90 -2.34
C TYR A 107 10.93 -4.05 -2.47
N ASN A 108 11.40 -5.30 -2.49
CA ASN A 108 12.79 -5.63 -2.75
C ASN A 108 12.85 -6.47 -4.03
N ASP A 109 13.69 -6.08 -4.98
CA ASP A 109 13.82 -6.80 -6.25
C ASP A 109 14.59 -8.12 -6.14
N GLY A 110 15.26 -8.36 -5.00
CA GLY A 110 15.99 -9.59 -4.70
C GLY A 110 17.17 -9.87 -5.63
N GLY A 111 17.50 -8.92 -6.52
CA GLY A 111 18.61 -9.01 -7.47
C GLY A 111 19.91 -8.44 -6.93
N HIS A 112 19.88 -7.83 -5.75
CA HIS A 112 20.99 -7.15 -5.13
C HIS A 112 21.05 -7.48 -3.63
N ASP A 113 22.25 -7.74 -3.10
CA ASP A 113 22.47 -7.98 -1.67
C ASP A 113 22.34 -6.69 -0.82
N GLU A 114 22.31 -5.52 -1.48
CA GLU A 114 22.04 -4.22 -0.86
C GLU A 114 20.59 -3.82 -1.13
N SER A 115 19.77 -3.90 -0.09
CA SER A 115 18.39 -3.43 -0.11
C SER A 115 18.32 -2.09 0.63
N LEU A 116 18.49 -0.98 -0.10
CA LEU A 116 18.02 0.41 0.14
C LEU A 116 18.79 1.42 -0.71
#